data_AF-A0AAE0FTL7-F1
#
_entry.id   AF-A0AAE0FTL7-F1
#
_cell.length_a   1.000
_cell.length_b   1.000
_cell.length_c   1.000
_cell.angle_alpha   90.00
_cell.angle_beta   90.00
_cell.angle_gamma   90.00
#
_symmetry.space_group_name_H-M   'P 1'
#
loop_
_entity.id
_entity.type
_entity.pdbx_description
1 polymer ?
#
loop_
_entity_poly.entity_id
_entity_poly.type
_entity_poly.pdbx_seq_one_letter_code
_entity_poly.pdbx_strand_id
1 'polypeptide(L)'
;MSTIRIAAGSPEDDRGSSLPDDDDANAQSDALFVSWIGRGVHFSLAQALLVPAALPWSWSTMLFMVPASTTDAAESFTQPAAQLVGVLLATLGVAMMASGIRDIGSNFSFFPEPKPAEEHSLSTVGIMGVVRHPQYAGTLAFCWGVALVTGASPTRMLACMATTIALWLNADLDEDRLIKERYGRAADEYLERVPSMVPRDACALIRAMLRLS
;
A
#
# COMPACT_ATOMS: atom_id res chain seq x y z
N MET A 1 -19.56 -14.93 -8.92
CA MET A 1 -18.82 -14.75 -7.66
C MET A 1 -19.44 -13.57 -6.93
N SER A 2 -19.91 -13.79 -5.70
CA SER A 2 -20.68 -12.81 -4.92
C SER A 2 -19.80 -11.61 -4.56
N THR A 3 -20.26 -10.41 -4.92
CA THR A 3 -19.61 -9.13 -4.61
C THR A 3 -19.91 -8.78 -3.16
N ILE A 4 -19.04 -9.13 -2.22
CA ILE A 4 -19.18 -8.68 -0.82
C ILE A 4 -18.55 -7.29 -0.72
N ARG A 5 -19.36 -6.27 -0.99
CA ARG A 5 -19.10 -4.90 -0.56
C ARG A 5 -19.70 -4.74 0.82
N ILE A 6 -18.86 -4.55 1.83
CA ILE A 6 -19.32 -4.34 3.19
C ILE A 6 -19.59 -2.85 3.36
N ALA A 7 -20.86 -2.50 3.54
CA ALA A 7 -21.25 -1.15 3.95
C ALA A 7 -20.89 -0.97 5.44
N ALA A 8 -20.53 0.26 5.83
CA ALA A 8 -20.33 0.58 7.24
C ALA A 8 -21.67 0.40 7.98
N GLY A 9 -21.67 -0.40 9.05
CA GLY A 9 -22.86 -0.75 9.84
C GLY A 9 -23.76 -1.82 9.18
N SER A 10 -23.50 -3.10 9.44
CA SER A 10 -24.46 -4.17 9.15
C SER A 10 -25.41 -4.38 10.35
N PRO A 11 -26.74 -4.39 10.15
CA PRO A 11 -27.72 -4.43 11.23
C PRO A 11 -27.95 -5.87 11.71
N GLU A 12 -27.19 -6.32 12.72
CA GLU A 12 -27.50 -7.56 13.46
C GLU A 12 -27.31 -7.40 14.98
N ASP A 13 -27.51 -6.19 15.52
CA ASP A 13 -27.65 -6.01 16.98
C ASP A 13 -28.88 -5.15 17.29
N ASP A 14 -30.04 -5.82 17.32
CA ASP A 14 -31.27 -5.25 17.86
C ASP A 14 -31.30 -5.42 19.39
N ARG A 15 -30.61 -4.51 20.09
CA ARG A 15 -31.00 -4.03 21.44
C ARG A 15 -30.58 -2.57 21.66
N GLY A 16 -31.44 -1.66 21.21
CA GLY A 16 -31.63 -0.38 21.91
C GLY A 16 -30.53 0.68 21.80
N SER A 17 -29.75 0.72 20.72
CA SER A 17 -29.00 1.93 20.35
C SER A 17 -29.77 2.68 19.26
N SER A 18 -30.22 3.89 19.55
CA SER A 18 -30.62 4.86 18.53
C SER A 18 -29.59 4.86 17.41
N LEU A 19 -30.04 4.78 16.14
CA LEU A 19 -29.19 5.09 15.00
C LEU A 19 -28.48 6.42 15.31
N PRO A 20 -27.15 6.52 15.12
CA PRO A 20 -26.46 7.78 15.31
C PRO A 20 -27.19 8.85 14.49
N ASP A 21 -27.52 9.99 15.10
CA ASP A 21 -28.04 11.13 14.34
C ASP A 21 -27.05 11.46 13.23
N ASP A 22 -27.55 11.90 12.06
CA ASP A 22 -26.69 12.24 10.92
C ASP A 22 -25.57 13.23 11.30
N ASP A 23 -25.84 14.08 12.30
CA ASP A 23 -24.88 15.01 12.90
C ASP A 23 -23.75 14.30 13.67
N ASP A 24 -24.05 13.22 14.39
CA ASP A 24 -23.06 12.41 15.13
C ASP A 24 -22.19 11.58 14.15
N ALA A 25 -22.81 11.04 13.09
CA ALA A 25 -22.11 10.31 12.04
C ALA A 25 -21.16 11.23 11.25
N ASN A 26 -21.60 12.45 10.92
CA ASN A 26 -20.76 13.46 10.28
C ASN A 26 -19.64 13.94 11.22
N ALA A 27 -19.94 14.20 12.50
CA ALA A 27 -18.93 14.61 13.47
C ALA A 27 -17.84 13.54 13.68
N GLN A 28 -18.21 12.25 13.67
CA GLN A 28 -17.24 11.15 13.72
C GLN A 28 -16.39 11.09 12.45
N SER A 29 -16.98 11.27 11.26
CA SER A 29 -16.25 11.34 10.00
C SER A 29 -15.24 12.50 9.97
N ASP A 30 -15.66 13.68 10.46
CA ASP A 30 -14.83 14.89 10.53
C ASP A 30 -13.68 14.75 11.52
N ALA A 31 -13.93 14.16 12.70
CA ALA A 31 -12.88 13.90 13.68
C ALA A 31 -11.83 12.91 13.15
N LEU A 32 -12.28 11.85 12.48
CA LEU A 32 -11.39 10.90 11.81
C LEU A 32 -10.60 11.58 10.68
N PHE A 33 -11.24 12.44 9.90
CA PHE A 33 -10.62 13.24 8.83
C PHE A 33 -9.51 14.15 9.33
N VAL A 34 -9.77 14.95 10.36
CA VAL A 34 -8.77 15.89 10.90
C VAL A 34 -7.58 15.13 11.48
N SER A 35 -7.85 14.01 12.19
CA SER A 35 -6.78 13.16 12.73
C SER A 35 -5.95 12.49 11.61
N TRP A 36 -6.61 12.10 10.53
CA TRP A 36 -6.00 11.50 9.35
C TRP A 36 -5.18 12.52 8.55
N ILE A 37 -5.68 13.74 8.28
CA ILE A 37 -4.93 14.79 7.57
C ILE A 37 -3.62 15.08 8.31
N GLY A 38 -3.67 15.26 9.63
CA GLY A 38 -2.48 15.58 10.41
C GLY A 38 -1.39 14.52 10.24
N ARG A 39 -1.73 13.23 10.41
CA ARG A 39 -0.76 12.12 10.34
C ARG A 39 -0.40 11.73 8.90
N GLY A 40 -1.39 11.71 8.01
CA GLY A 40 -1.26 11.38 6.60
C GLY A 40 -0.40 12.38 5.81
N VAL A 41 -0.45 13.67 6.15
CA VAL A 41 0.46 14.67 5.54
C VAL A 41 1.91 14.40 5.93
N HIS A 42 2.19 14.10 7.20
CA HIS A 42 3.56 13.76 7.64
C HIS A 42 4.08 12.50 6.97
N PHE A 43 3.24 11.48 6.85
CA PHE A 43 3.57 10.25 6.14
C PHE A 43 3.81 10.49 4.64
N SER A 44 2.95 11.27 3.98
CA SER A 44 3.08 11.61 2.56
C SER A 44 4.36 12.41 2.28
N LEU A 45 4.70 13.36 3.17
CA LEU A 45 5.95 14.11 3.10
C LEU A 45 7.17 13.21 3.34
N ALA A 46 7.08 12.27 4.30
CA ALA A 46 8.13 11.29 4.53
C ALA A 46 8.33 10.38 3.30
N GLN A 47 7.26 9.93 2.65
CA GLN A 47 7.35 9.16 1.40
C GLN A 47 7.94 9.99 0.26
N ALA A 48 7.53 11.26 0.12
CA ALA A 48 8.06 12.18 -0.88
C ALA A 48 9.56 12.45 -0.71
N LEU A 49 10.13 12.18 0.47
CA LEU A 49 11.57 12.24 0.72
C LEU A 49 12.24 10.87 0.56
N LEU A 50 11.67 9.82 1.17
CA LEU A 50 12.28 8.49 1.27
C LEU A 50 12.28 7.75 -0.07
N VAL A 51 11.21 7.85 -0.87
CA VAL A 51 11.13 7.16 -2.16
C VAL A 51 12.14 7.76 -3.15
N PRO A 52 12.25 9.08 -3.34
CA PRO A 52 13.31 9.65 -4.18
C PRO A 52 14.71 9.35 -3.66
N ALA A 53 14.93 9.27 -2.35
CA ALA A 53 16.22 8.88 -1.77
C ALA A 53 16.59 7.41 -2.03
N ALA A 54 15.60 6.53 -2.23
CA ALA A 54 15.81 5.14 -2.65
C ALA A 54 16.08 5.01 -4.16
N LEU A 55 15.69 6.01 -4.95
CA LEU A 55 15.94 6.08 -6.38
C LEU A 55 17.34 6.64 -6.68
N PRO A 56 17.94 6.28 -7.82
CA PRO A 56 19.19 6.91 -8.21
C PRO A 56 18.96 8.40 -8.46
N TRP A 57 19.70 9.25 -7.75
CA TRP A 57 19.49 10.71 -7.69
C TRP A 57 19.69 11.44 -9.03
N SER A 58 20.17 10.75 -10.07
CA SER A 58 20.36 11.33 -11.40
C SER A 58 19.24 10.90 -12.35
N TRP A 59 18.44 11.86 -12.80
CA TRP A 59 17.43 11.70 -13.87
C TRP A 59 18.01 11.03 -15.14
N SER A 60 19.32 11.15 -15.38
CA SER A 60 20.03 10.45 -16.44
C SER A 60 20.11 8.93 -16.25
N THR A 61 20.24 8.41 -15.03
CA THR A 61 20.23 6.95 -14.80
C THR A 61 18.83 6.35 -14.95
N MET A 62 17.78 7.13 -14.68
CA MET A 62 16.39 6.68 -14.76
C MET A 62 15.90 6.52 -16.21
N LEU A 63 16.29 7.42 -17.11
CA LEU A 63 15.97 7.33 -18.54
C LEU A 63 16.77 6.25 -19.28
N PHE A 64 18.00 6.02 -18.84
CA PHE A 64 18.91 5.16 -19.58
C PHE A 64 19.06 3.76 -19.00
N MET A 65 18.61 3.50 -17.76
CA MET A 65 18.80 2.21 -17.05
C MET A 65 20.25 1.71 -17.23
N VAL A 66 21.18 2.67 -17.31
CA VAL A 66 22.61 2.43 -17.56
C VAL A 66 23.21 2.07 -16.22
N PRO A 67 23.89 0.92 -16.09
CA PRO A 67 24.60 0.60 -14.87
C PRO A 67 25.61 1.72 -14.62
N ALA A 68 25.51 2.35 -13.44
CA ALA A 68 26.34 3.47 -13.06
C ALA A 68 27.82 3.08 -13.13
N SER A 69 28.48 3.42 -14.22
CA SER A 69 29.91 3.24 -14.40
C SER A 69 30.59 4.60 -14.23
N THR A 70 30.71 5.08 -13.00
CA THR A 70 31.72 6.09 -12.66
C THR A 70 32.20 5.87 -11.23
N THR A 71 33.31 5.14 -11.14
CA THR A 71 34.43 5.37 -10.20
C THR A 71 34.08 5.87 -8.80
N ASP A 72 33.97 4.94 -7.85
CA ASP A 72 34.92 4.86 -6.72
C ASP A 72 34.67 3.58 -5.90
N ALA A 73 35.70 2.72 -5.87
CA ALA A 73 35.98 1.70 -4.85
C ALA A 73 34.80 0.89 -4.27
N ALA A 74 34.12 0.09 -5.11
CA ALA A 74 33.61 -1.23 -4.73
C ALA A 74 33.26 -2.01 -6.00
N GLU A 75 34.26 -2.68 -6.59
CA GLU A 75 33.98 -3.82 -7.45
C GLU A 75 33.28 -4.90 -6.62
N SER A 76 31.94 -4.94 -6.59
CA SER A 76 31.18 -6.04 -5.98
C SER A 76 29.70 -5.98 -6.35
N PHE A 77 29.26 -6.96 -7.14
CA PHE A 77 27.87 -7.42 -7.35
C PHE A 77 26.96 -6.79 -8.43
N THR A 78 27.47 -6.42 -9.60
CA THR A 78 26.64 -6.47 -10.83
C THR A 78 26.52 -7.92 -11.34
N GLN A 79 25.94 -8.80 -10.52
CA GLN A 79 25.57 -10.12 -10.99
C GLN A 79 24.35 -9.98 -11.91
N PRO A 80 24.39 -10.45 -13.16
CA PRO A 80 23.23 -10.35 -14.07
C PRO A 80 21.98 -11.01 -13.48
N ALA A 81 22.17 -12.02 -12.63
CA ALA A 81 21.11 -12.63 -11.84
C ALA A 81 20.44 -11.63 -10.87
N ALA A 82 21.21 -10.84 -10.13
CA ALA A 82 20.68 -9.83 -9.20
C ALA A 82 19.92 -8.71 -9.96
N GLN A 83 20.43 -8.29 -11.12
CA GLN A 83 19.75 -7.32 -11.97
C GLN A 83 18.45 -7.88 -12.54
N LEU A 84 18.45 -9.12 -13.02
CA LEU A 84 17.23 -9.78 -13.49
C LEU A 84 16.19 -9.87 -12.37
N VAL A 85 16.59 -10.31 -11.17
CA VAL A 85 15.71 -10.32 -9.99
C VAL A 85 15.20 -8.92 -9.68
N GLY A 86 16.06 -7.90 -9.74
CA GLY A 86 15.68 -6.51 -9.52
C GLY A 86 14.64 -6.00 -10.52
N VAL A 87 14.79 -6.31 -11.80
CA VAL A 87 13.81 -5.97 -12.85
C VAL A 87 12.48 -6.69 -12.63
N LEU A 88 12.53 -7.99 -12.33
CA LEU A 88 11.33 -8.78 -12.03
C LEU A 88 10.60 -8.23 -10.79
N LEU A 89 11.34 -7.82 -9.75
CA LEU A 89 10.76 -7.26 -8.54
C LEU A 89 10.18 -5.86 -8.78
N ALA A 90 10.87 -5.01 -9.53
CA ALA A 90 10.39 -3.69 -9.88
C ALA A 90 9.12 -3.74 -10.75
N THR A 91 9.11 -4.62 -11.75
CA THR A 91 7.93 -4.84 -12.61
C THR A 91 6.76 -5.41 -11.84
N LEU A 92 7.01 -6.37 -10.94
CA LEU A 92 5.99 -6.88 -10.00
C LEU A 92 5.42 -5.75 -9.14
N GLY A 93 6.27 -4.88 -8.59
CA GLY A 93 5.86 -3.75 -7.77
C GLY A 93 4.91 -2.80 -8.51
N VAL A 94 5.26 -2.40 -9.73
CA VAL A 94 4.41 -1.56 -10.60
C VAL A 94 3.09 -2.27 -10.89
N ALA A 95 3.13 -3.56 -11.21
CA ALA A 95 1.92 -4.31 -11.53
C ALA A 95 1.00 -4.48 -10.29
N MET A 96 1.55 -4.61 -9.08
CA MET A 96 0.77 -4.62 -7.83
C MET A 96 0.08 -3.27 -7.59
N MET A 97 0.79 -2.16 -7.74
CA MET A 97 0.21 -0.82 -7.63
C MET A 97 -0.93 -0.62 -8.63
N ALA A 98 -0.68 -0.93 -9.91
CA ALA A 98 -1.68 -0.79 -10.97
C ALA A 98 -2.90 -1.69 -10.71
N SER A 99 -2.71 -2.88 -10.16
CA SER A 99 -3.82 -3.77 -9.78
C SER A 99 -4.62 -3.21 -8.61
N GLY A 100 -3.94 -2.67 -7.59
CA GLY A 100 -4.59 -2.00 -6.47
C GLY A 100 -5.45 -0.83 -6.93
N ILE A 101 -4.89 0.09 -7.73
CA ILE A 101 -5.65 1.23 -8.28
C ILE A 101 -6.86 0.76 -9.09
N ARG A 102 -6.70 -0.29 -9.91
CA ARG A 102 -7.80 -0.85 -10.72
C ARG A 102 -8.92 -1.47 -9.88
N ASP A 103 -8.59 -2.19 -8.81
CA ASP A 103 -9.58 -2.91 -7.99
C ASP A 103 -10.21 -2.02 -6.92
N ILE A 104 -9.52 -0.96 -6.48
CA ILE A 104 -10.14 0.10 -5.66
C ILE A 104 -11.07 0.95 -6.53
N GLY A 105 -10.75 1.20 -7.80
CA GLY A 105 -11.62 1.88 -8.75
C GLY A 105 -12.00 3.31 -8.31
N SER A 106 -13.29 3.65 -8.34
CA SER A 106 -13.81 4.97 -7.91
C SER A 106 -13.66 5.26 -6.40
N ASN A 107 -13.32 4.25 -5.61
CA ASN A 107 -13.01 4.42 -4.19
C ASN A 107 -11.54 4.82 -4.00
N PHE A 108 -10.74 4.86 -5.07
CA PHE A 108 -9.34 5.23 -4.99
C PHE A 108 -9.26 6.73 -4.85
N SER A 109 -8.64 7.17 -3.77
CA SER A 109 -8.33 8.56 -3.56
C SER A 109 -6.84 8.68 -3.27
N PHE A 110 -6.14 9.46 -4.09
CA PHE A 110 -4.72 9.78 -3.91
C PHE A 110 -4.45 10.43 -2.54
N PHE A 111 -5.47 11.11 -2.01
CA PHE A 111 -5.60 11.50 -0.63
C PHE A 111 -6.75 10.69 -0.05
N PRO A 112 -6.53 9.66 0.79
CA PRO A 112 -7.59 8.90 1.45
C PRO A 112 -8.51 9.80 2.28
N GLU A 113 -9.39 10.54 1.62
CA GLU A 113 -10.43 11.30 2.27
C GLU A 113 -11.42 10.26 2.83
N PRO A 114 -11.75 10.33 4.12
CA PRO A 114 -12.84 9.57 4.70
C PRO A 114 -14.12 10.04 4.03
N LYS A 115 -14.49 9.37 2.94
CA LYS A 115 -15.81 9.53 2.35
C LYS A 115 -16.87 9.13 3.39
N PRO A 116 -18.06 9.74 3.37
CA PRO A 116 -19.17 9.32 4.22
C PRO A 116 -19.37 7.80 4.17
N ALA A 117 -19.78 7.21 5.30
CA ALA A 117 -20.00 5.78 5.47
C ALA A 117 -20.84 5.14 4.35
N GLU A 118 -21.76 5.92 3.79
CA GLU A 118 -22.68 5.54 2.71
C GLU A 118 -22.01 5.45 1.33
N GLU A 119 -20.92 6.19 1.11
CA GLU A 119 -20.19 6.24 -0.17
C GLU A 119 -18.93 5.37 -0.16
N HIS A 120 -18.50 4.90 1.01
CA HIS A 120 -17.27 4.11 1.18
C HIS A 120 -17.56 2.64 1.51
N SER A 121 -17.48 1.77 0.50
CA SER A 121 -17.52 0.32 0.71
C SER A 121 -16.11 -0.26 0.83
N LEU A 122 -15.92 -1.13 1.82
CA LEU A 122 -14.67 -1.89 1.97
C LEU A 122 -14.54 -2.85 0.77
N SER A 123 -13.55 -2.61 -0.09
CA SER A 123 -13.26 -3.48 -1.22
C SER A 123 -12.41 -4.66 -0.77
N THR A 124 -12.98 -5.87 -0.79
CA THR A 124 -12.29 -7.11 -0.36
C THR A 124 -12.05 -8.09 -1.51
N VAL A 125 -12.21 -7.62 -2.76
CA VAL A 125 -12.18 -8.43 -3.98
C VAL A 125 -10.93 -8.12 -4.80
N GLY A 126 -10.50 -9.09 -5.62
CA GLY A 126 -9.33 -8.93 -6.47
C GLY A 126 -8.05 -8.94 -5.63
N ILE A 127 -7.12 -8.03 -5.91
CA ILE A 127 -5.85 -7.97 -5.18
C ILE A 127 -6.04 -7.65 -3.68
N MET A 128 -7.09 -6.90 -3.33
CA MET A 128 -7.44 -6.59 -1.94
C MET A 128 -7.89 -7.82 -1.14
N GLY A 129 -8.32 -8.89 -1.81
CA GLY A 129 -8.59 -10.18 -1.15
C GLY A 129 -7.33 -10.96 -0.80
N VAL A 130 -6.17 -10.58 -1.35
CA VAL A 130 -4.89 -11.28 -1.18
C VAL A 130 -3.92 -10.49 -0.30
N VAL A 131 -3.88 -9.17 -0.44
CA VAL A 131 -3.04 -8.24 0.32
C VAL A 131 -3.83 -6.98 0.62
N ARG A 132 -3.85 -6.53 1.87
CA ARG A 132 -4.61 -5.33 2.28
C ARG A 132 -4.05 -4.05 1.69
N HIS A 133 -2.72 -3.96 1.61
CA HIS A 133 -2.00 -2.76 1.17
C HIS A 133 -1.15 -3.04 -0.08
N PRO A 134 -1.77 -3.34 -1.24
CA PRO A 134 -1.03 -3.71 -2.45
C PRO A 134 -0.15 -2.59 -2.99
N GLN A 135 -0.49 -1.33 -2.72
CA GLN A 135 0.31 -0.17 -3.11
C GLN A 135 1.59 -0.04 -2.27
N TYR A 136 1.51 -0.34 -0.97
CA TYR A 136 2.69 -0.35 -0.12
C TYR A 136 3.60 -1.52 -0.45
N ALA A 137 3.04 -2.72 -0.58
CA ALA A 137 3.80 -3.88 -1.04
C ALA A 137 4.45 -3.64 -2.41
N GLY A 138 3.72 -3.01 -3.34
CA GLY A 138 4.25 -2.61 -4.64
C GLY A 138 5.38 -1.58 -4.55
N THR A 139 5.26 -0.58 -3.67
CA THR A 139 6.31 0.43 -3.41
C THR A 139 7.58 -0.22 -2.91
N LEU A 140 7.46 -1.15 -1.95
CA LEU A 140 8.62 -1.86 -1.42
C LEU A 140 9.29 -2.71 -2.51
N ALA A 141 8.52 -3.51 -3.23
CA ALA A 141 9.04 -4.32 -4.34
C ALA A 141 9.76 -3.43 -5.38
N PHE A 142 9.20 -2.28 -5.70
CA PHE A 142 9.82 -1.32 -6.62
C PHE A 142 11.13 -0.74 -6.08
N CYS A 143 11.16 -0.20 -4.86
CA CYS A 143 12.36 0.37 -4.25
C CYS A 143 13.49 -0.65 -4.14
N TRP A 144 13.19 -1.86 -3.62
CA TRP A 144 14.16 -2.94 -3.52
C TRP A 144 14.61 -3.45 -4.89
N GLY A 145 13.72 -3.51 -5.88
CA GLY A 145 14.04 -3.89 -7.25
C GLY A 145 15.01 -2.91 -7.91
N VAL A 146 14.76 -1.60 -7.78
CA VAL A 146 15.65 -0.54 -8.27
C VAL A 146 17.01 -0.60 -7.57
N ALA A 147 17.04 -0.88 -6.26
CA ALA A 147 18.29 -1.04 -5.53
C ALA A 147 19.14 -2.21 -6.04
N LEU A 148 18.52 -3.32 -6.43
CA LEU A 148 19.21 -4.46 -7.03
C LEU A 148 19.72 -4.17 -8.45
N VAL A 149 18.99 -3.39 -9.25
CA VAL A 149 19.40 -3.03 -10.61
C VAL A 149 20.56 -2.03 -10.61
N THR A 150 20.50 -1.05 -9.71
CA THR A 150 21.41 0.12 -9.71
C THR A 150 22.55 0.03 -8.70
N GLY A 151 22.57 -1.03 -7.88
CA GLY A 151 23.59 -1.25 -6.86
C GLY A 151 23.17 -0.81 -5.47
N ALA A 152 23.56 -1.63 -4.48
CA ALA A 152 23.20 -1.48 -3.07
C ALA A 152 24.13 -0.51 -2.33
N SER A 153 24.03 0.79 -2.62
CA SER A 153 24.75 1.78 -1.81
C SER A 153 24.18 1.79 -0.37
N PRO A 154 25.02 2.02 0.67
CA PRO A 154 24.55 2.06 2.06
C PRO A 154 23.40 3.06 2.26
N THR A 155 23.48 4.23 1.64
CA THR A 155 22.43 5.26 1.69
C THR A 155 21.11 4.77 1.09
N ARG A 156 21.16 4.04 -0.03
CA ARG A 156 19.98 3.49 -0.69
C ARG A 156 19.35 2.36 0.11
N MET A 157 20.18 1.48 0.69
CA MET A 157 19.70 0.42 1.58
C MET A 157 19.01 1.02 2.81
N LEU A 158 19.60 2.04 3.42
CA LEU A 158 18.99 2.76 4.55
C LEU A 158 17.67 3.42 4.14
N ALA A 159 17.61 4.06 2.97
CA ALA A 159 16.36 4.62 2.46
C ALA A 159 15.29 3.53 2.24
N CYS A 160 15.63 2.40 1.62
CA CYS A 160 14.69 1.28 1.41
C CYS A 160 14.20 0.69 2.74
N MET A 161 15.07 0.54 3.73
CA MET A 161 14.69 0.09 5.07
C MET A 161 13.79 1.09 5.78
N ALA A 162 14.14 2.38 5.74
CA ALA A 162 13.32 3.45 6.31
C ALA A 162 11.93 3.50 5.64
N THR A 163 11.85 3.38 4.32
CA THR A 163 10.58 3.24 3.60
C THR A 163 9.81 2.01 4.08
N THR A 164 10.47 0.84 4.18
CA THR A 164 9.83 -0.40 4.67
C THR A 164 9.19 -0.21 6.03
N ILE A 165 9.91 0.38 6.98
CA ILE A 165 9.42 0.64 8.34
C ILE A 165 8.28 1.66 8.31
N ALA A 166 8.45 2.77 7.58
CA ALA A 166 7.43 3.81 7.49
C ALA A 166 6.10 3.27 6.94
N LEU A 167 6.14 2.53 5.83
CA LEU A 167 4.91 1.96 5.24
C LEU A 167 4.29 0.92 6.18
N TRP A 168 5.09 0.08 6.83
CA TRP A 168 4.59 -0.94 7.75
C TRP A 168 3.87 -0.32 8.95
N LEU A 169 4.47 0.72 9.55
CA LEU A 169 3.86 1.45 10.66
C LEU A 169 2.56 2.13 10.23
N ASN A 170 2.53 2.80 9.08
CA ASN A 170 1.33 3.48 8.60
C ASN A 170 0.19 2.50 8.27
N ALA A 171 0.52 1.35 7.68
CA ALA A 171 -0.47 0.30 7.40
C ALA A 171 -1.14 -0.23 8.67
N ASP A 172 -0.34 -0.54 9.70
CA ASP A 172 -0.83 -1.20 10.91
C ASP A 172 -1.46 -0.21 11.91
N LEU A 173 -0.82 0.94 12.14
CA LEU A 173 -1.22 1.89 13.17
C LEU A 173 -2.33 2.85 12.74
N ASP A 174 -2.31 3.26 11.47
CA ASP A 174 -3.25 4.26 10.96
C ASP A 174 -4.35 3.59 10.14
N GLU A 175 -4.01 2.93 9.03
CA GLU A 175 -5.05 2.45 8.11
C GLU A 175 -5.86 1.28 8.67
N ASP A 176 -5.22 0.22 9.17
CA ASP A 176 -5.93 -0.93 9.70
C ASP A 176 -6.76 -0.56 10.94
N ARG A 177 -6.27 0.39 11.76
CA ARG A 177 -7.03 0.94 12.90
C ARG A 177 -8.25 1.73 12.44
N LEU A 178 -8.11 2.61 11.45
CA LEU A 178 -9.24 3.35 10.88
C LEU A 178 -10.28 2.42 10.26
N ILE A 179 -9.84 1.35 9.60
CA ILE A 179 -10.74 0.32 9.06
C ILE A 179 -11.51 -0.38 10.20
N LYS A 180 -10.85 -0.72 11.32
CA LYS A 180 -11.53 -1.29 12.51
C LYS A 180 -12.55 -0.33 13.10
N GLU A 181 -12.15 0.93 13.32
CA GLU A 181 -13.03 1.96 13.87
C GLU A 181 -14.26 2.21 12.99
N ARG A 182 -14.11 2.09 11.66
CA ARG A 182 -15.18 2.34 10.67
C ARG A 182 -16.09 1.13 10.40
N TYR A 183 -15.56 -0.09 10.35
CA TYR A 183 -16.31 -1.28 9.92
C TYR A 183 -16.50 -2.35 11.01
N GLY A 184 -15.97 -2.13 12.21
CA GLY A 184 -16.18 -2.99 13.38
C GLY A 184 -15.89 -4.46 13.11
N ARG A 185 -16.84 -5.34 13.44
CA ARG A 185 -16.67 -6.81 13.35
C ARG A 185 -16.32 -7.32 11.94
N ALA A 186 -16.79 -6.63 10.90
CA ALA A 186 -16.47 -6.99 9.53
C ALA A 186 -15.02 -6.64 9.13
N ALA A 187 -14.44 -5.60 9.75
CA ALA A 187 -13.02 -5.33 9.64
C ALA A 187 -12.19 -6.43 10.30
N ASP A 188 -12.58 -6.88 11.49
CA ASP A 188 -11.80 -7.88 12.23
C ASP A 188 -11.67 -9.19 11.42
N GLU A 189 -12.77 -9.70 10.85
CA GLU A 189 -12.73 -10.89 10.00
C GLU A 189 -11.84 -10.69 8.76
N TYR A 190 -11.88 -9.50 8.15
CA TYR A 190 -11.05 -9.18 7.00
C TYR A 190 -9.56 -9.08 7.36
N LEU A 191 -9.24 -8.43 8.48
CA LEU A 191 -7.87 -8.22 8.97
C LEU A 191 -7.21 -9.52 9.46
N GLU A 192 -8.00 -10.48 9.96
CA GLU A 192 -7.50 -11.82 10.29
C GLU A 192 -7.21 -12.65 9.02
N ARG A 193 -8.09 -12.53 8.02
CA ARG A 193 -8.01 -13.35 6.80
C ARG A 193 -6.91 -12.90 5.85
N VAL A 194 -6.82 -11.60 5.59
CA VAL A 194 -5.98 -11.03 4.51
C VAL A 194 -4.73 -10.40 5.12
N PRO A 195 -3.49 -10.78 4.74
CA PRO A 195 -2.28 -10.19 5.30
C PRO A 195 -2.08 -8.73 4.89
N SER A 196 -1.35 -7.96 5.72
CA SER A 196 -1.10 -6.51 5.49
C SER A 196 -0.38 -6.22 4.16
N MET A 197 0.86 -6.69 3.99
CA MET A 197 1.71 -6.34 2.82
C MET A 197 2.29 -7.55 2.10
N VAL A 198 2.67 -8.60 2.83
CA VAL A 198 3.31 -9.77 2.23
C VAL A 198 2.23 -10.83 1.94
N PRO A 199 2.00 -11.19 0.66
CA PRO A 199 1.02 -12.20 0.31
C PRO A 199 1.46 -13.56 0.85
N ARG A 200 0.50 -14.36 1.32
CA ARG A 200 0.76 -15.75 1.77
C ARG A 200 1.08 -16.68 0.60
N ASP A 201 0.55 -16.38 -0.59
CA ASP A 201 0.70 -17.20 -1.80
C ASP A 201 0.96 -16.30 -3.03
N ALA A 202 2.11 -16.51 -3.67
CA ALA A 202 2.50 -15.80 -4.89
C ALA A 202 1.61 -16.15 -6.10
N CYS A 203 1.11 -17.39 -6.19
CA CYS A 203 0.15 -17.80 -7.22
C CYS A 203 -1.20 -17.11 -7.02
N ALA A 204 -1.66 -16.96 -5.77
CA ALA A 204 -2.87 -16.20 -5.47
C ALA A 204 -2.70 -14.72 -5.87
N LEU A 205 -1.53 -14.13 -5.58
CA LEU A 205 -1.20 -12.77 -6.00
C LEU A 205 -1.25 -12.62 -7.52
N ILE A 206 -0.54 -13.46 -8.27
CA ILE A 206 -0.47 -13.39 -9.73
C ILE A 206 -1.86 -13.58 -10.34
N ARG A 207 -2.64 -14.56 -9.86
CA ARG A 207 -4.02 -14.78 -10.31
C ARG A 207 -4.91 -13.55 -10.06
N ALA A 208 -4.81 -12.93 -8.89
CA ALA A 208 -5.56 -11.72 -8.58
C ALA A 208 -5.17 -10.55 -9.49
N MET A 209 -3.87 -10.35 -9.74
CA MET A 209 -3.37 -9.29 -10.64
C MET A 209 -3.84 -9.46 -12.09
N LEU A 210 -3.89 -10.71 -12.54
CA LEU A 210 -4.29 -11.10 -13.91
C LEU A 210 -5.79 -11.40 -14.05
N ARG A 211 -6.57 -11.35 -12.97
CA ARG A 211 -7.99 -11.74 -12.90
C ARG A 211 -8.27 -13.16 -13.41
N LEU A 212 -7.37 -14.08 -13.11
CA LEU A 212 -7.56 -15.50 -13.42
C LEU A 212 -8.40 -16.13 -12.31
N SER A 213 -9.61 -16.59 -12.67
CA SER A 213 -10.58 -17.26 -11.78
C SER A 213 -10.26 -18.73 -11.59
#